data_AF-A0AAD0HBX2-F1
#
_entry.id   AF-A0AAD0HBX2-F1
#
_cell.length_a   1.000
_cell.length_b   1.000
_cell.length_c   1.000
_cell.angle_alpha   90.00
_cell.angle_beta   90.00
_cell.angle_gamma   90.00
#
_symmetry.space_group_name_H-M   'P 1'
#
loop_
_entity.id
_entity.type
_entity.pdbx_description
1 polymer ?
#
loop_
_entity_poly.entity_id
_entity_poly.type
_entity_poly.pdbx_seq_one_letter_code
_entity_poly.pdbx_strand_id
1 'polypeptide(L)'
;MAELKRVVVKPFDKDRFEVVENYEFELNVTKGIIEQGYKTDGASIPRIFWSLYPPYKSEYFTACVIHDWLCSKAMHEKSIKNAYKLADLALKEAMLSLGVSKLTTYAFYYWCKYYHILKCFLKGYK
;
A
#
# COMPACT_ATOMS: atom_id res chain seq x y z
N MET A 1 -11.47 -15.52 7.85
CA MET A 1 -10.55 -14.47 7.35
C MET A 1 -10.23 -13.61 8.56
N ALA A 2 -8.95 -13.48 8.94
CA ALA A 2 -8.59 -12.65 10.08
C ALA A 2 -8.96 -11.19 9.77
N GLU A 3 -9.61 -10.52 10.72
CA GLU A 3 -9.96 -9.11 10.59
C GLU A 3 -8.67 -8.28 10.62
N LEU A 4 -8.46 -7.47 9.58
CA LEU A 4 -7.26 -6.64 9.48
C LEU A 4 -7.36 -5.47 10.47
N LYS A 5 -6.51 -5.46 11.50
CA LYS A 5 -6.44 -4.35 12.44
C LYS A 5 -5.94 -3.09 11.74
N ARG A 6 -6.36 -1.91 12.19
CA ARG A 6 -5.84 -0.64 11.67
C ARG A 6 -4.45 -0.36 12.24
N VAL A 7 -3.55 0.14 11.40
CA VAL A 7 -2.20 0.51 11.82
C VAL A 7 -2.23 1.77 12.70
N VAL A 8 -1.37 1.81 13.71
CA VAL A 8 -1.17 2.98 14.57
C VAL A 8 0.03 3.76 14.05
N VAL A 9 -0.19 5.02 13.71
CA VAL A 9 0.84 5.91 13.19
C VAL A 9 0.89 7.24 13.93
N LYS A 10 2.07 7.85 13.95
CA LYS A 10 2.29 9.24 14.39
C LYS A 10 2.77 10.07 13.20
N PRO A 11 2.46 11.38 13.14
CA PRO A 11 3.06 12.26 12.14
C PRO A 11 4.57 12.38 12.39
N PHE A 12 5.36 12.32 11.32
CA PHE A 12 6.83 12.54 11.37
C PHE A 12 7.25 13.79 10.56
N ASP A 13 6.53 14.12 9.48
CA ASP A 13 6.79 15.29 8.65
C ASP A 13 5.46 15.72 7.97
N LYS A 14 5.47 16.83 7.24
CA LYS A 14 4.32 17.27 6.45
C LYS A 14 3.84 16.13 5.56
N ASP A 15 2.60 15.72 5.75
CA ASP A 15 1.94 14.70 4.92
C ASP A 15 2.63 13.32 4.99
N ARG A 16 3.40 13.03 6.06
CA ARG A 16 4.14 11.77 6.26
C ARG A 16 3.96 11.19 7.68
N PHE A 17 3.91 9.87 7.72
CA PHE A 17 3.60 9.12 8.93
C PHE A 17 4.66 8.07 9.25
N GLU A 18 4.78 7.76 10.54
CA GLU A 18 5.66 6.73 11.07
C GLU A 18 4.85 5.72 11.88
N VAL A 19 5.06 4.43 11.62
CA VAL A 19 4.43 3.33 12.35
C VAL A 19 4.95 3.29 13.78
N VAL A 20 4.04 3.36 14.76
CA VAL A 20 4.40 3.50 16.18
C VAL A 20 4.75 2.16 16.82
N GLU A 21 4.16 1.07 16.34
CA GLU A 21 4.30 -0.29 16.89
C GLU A 21 4.37 -1.30 15.75
N ASN A 22 5.02 -2.45 15.99
CA ASN A 22 5.10 -3.51 15.01
C ASN A 22 3.70 -3.91 14.54
N TYR A 23 3.47 -3.78 13.24
CA TYR A 23 2.18 -4.07 12.63
C TYR A 23 2.25 -5.38 11.84
N GLU A 24 1.67 -6.42 12.42
CA GLU A 24 1.55 -7.73 11.79
C GLU A 24 0.29 -7.79 10.93
N PHE A 25 0.42 -8.31 9.73
CA PHE A 25 -0.71 -8.54 8.84
C PHE A 25 -0.62 -9.90 8.16
N GLU A 26 -1.78 -10.51 7.96
CA GLU A 26 -1.95 -11.76 7.24
C GLU A 26 -3.03 -11.57 6.17
N LEU A 27 -2.60 -11.64 4.92
CA LEU A 27 -3.44 -11.65 3.73
C LEU A 27 -3.29 -13.00 3.04
N ASN A 28 -4.27 -13.41 2.23
CA ASN A 28 -4.18 -14.65 1.46
C ASN A 28 -3.02 -14.62 0.47
N VAL A 29 -2.69 -13.43 -0.07
CA VAL A 29 -1.56 -13.31 -1.01
C VAL A 29 -0.20 -13.20 -0.33
N THR A 30 -0.13 -12.67 0.90
CA THR A 30 1.15 -12.47 1.61
C THR A 30 0.94 -12.13 3.09
N LYS A 31 1.98 -12.31 3.89
CA LYS A 31 2.00 -11.91 5.31
C LYS A 31 3.31 -11.22 5.64
N GLY A 32 3.30 -10.39 6.67
CA GLY A 32 4.48 -9.64 7.05
C GLY A 32 4.33 -8.89 8.36
N ILE A 33 5.47 -8.38 8.83
CA ILE A 33 5.57 -7.53 10.01
C ILE A 33 6.19 -6.21 9.54
N ILE A 34 5.42 -5.13 9.66
CA ILE A 34 5.91 -3.78 9.42
C ILE A 34 6.52 -3.31 10.73
N GLU A 35 7.85 -3.19 10.75
CA GLU A 35 8.60 -2.79 11.94
C GLU A 35 8.24 -1.36 12.38
N GLN A 36 8.29 -1.14 13.69
CA GLN A 36 8.22 0.17 14.30
C GLN A 36 9.25 1.11 13.66
N GLY A 37 8.83 2.35 13.40
CA GLY A 37 9.67 3.35 12.74
C GLY A 37 9.59 3.32 11.21
N TYR A 38 8.83 2.39 10.60
CA TYR A 38 8.58 2.42 9.16
C TYR A 38 7.87 3.72 8.74
N LYS A 39 8.40 4.37 7.70
CA LYS A 39 7.89 5.64 7.20
C LYS A 39 7.06 5.44 5.94
N THR A 40 5.90 6.08 5.90
CA THR A 40 4.92 6.00 4.81
C THR A 40 4.40 7.38 4.47
N ASP A 41 4.20 7.63 3.19
CA ASP A 41 3.54 8.82 2.63
C ASP A 41 2.03 8.60 2.41
N GLY A 42 1.51 7.41 2.76
CA GLY A 42 0.10 7.06 2.57
C GLY A 42 -0.25 6.90 1.09
N ALA A 43 -1.46 7.32 0.70
CA ALA A 43 -1.84 7.21 -0.70
C ALA A 43 -1.20 8.34 -1.53
N SER A 44 -0.24 7.97 -2.38
CA SER A 44 0.41 8.86 -3.36
C SER A 44 -0.54 9.22 -4.52
N ILE A 45 -1.50 10.13 -4.26
CA ILE A 45 -2.57 10.55 -5.19
C ILE A 45 -2.35 12.01 -5.64
N PRO A 46 -2.45 12.35 -6.94
CA PRO A 46 -2.39 13.74 -7.41
C PRO A 46 -3.45 14.62 -6.74
N ARG A 47 -3.08 15.85 -6.35
CA ARG A 47 -3.92 16.78 -5.56
C ARG A 47 -5.32 17.03 -6.13
N ILE A 48 -5.47 17.00 -7.46
CA ILE A 48 -6.74 17.20 -8.16
C ILE A 48 -7.79 16.14 -7.74
N PHE A 49 -7.36 14.95 -7.35
CA PHE A 49 -8.26 13.86 -6.94
C PHE A 49 -8.56 13.81 -5.44
N TRP A 50 -7.97 14.70 -4.63
CA TRP A 50 -8.12 14.65 -3.16
C TRP A 50 -9.54 14.89 -2.68
N SER A 51 -10.38 15.57 -3.47
CA SER A 51 -11.81 15.73 -3.16
C SER A 51 -12.60 14.42 -3.21
N LEU A 52 -12.15 13.47 -4.05
CA LEU A 52 -12.77 12.15 -4.21
C LEU A 52 -12.06 11.07 -3.38
N TYR A 53 -10.73 11.13 -3.35
CA TYR A 53 -9.87 10.16 -2.68
C TYR A 53 -8.84 10.88 -1.79
N PRO A 54 -9.23 11.27 -0.57
CA PRO A 54 -8.32 11.92 0.37
C PRO A 54 -7.12 11.01 0.68
N PRO A 55 -5.87 11.47 0.57
CA PRO A 55 -4.70 10.60 0.69
C PRO A 55 -4.57 9.88 2.04
N TYR A 56 -5.17 10.43 3.09
CA TYR A 56 -5.08 9.95 4.47
C TYR A 56 -6.39 9.40 5.03
N LYS A 57 -7.30 8.95 4.16
CA LYS A 57 -8.57 8.38 4.60
C LYS A 57 -8.32 7.11 5.42
N SER A 58 -8.77 7.11 6.67
CA SER A 58 -8.56 6.00 7.62
C SER A 58 -9.10 4.65 7.14
N GLU A 59 -10.04 4.65 6.19
CA GLU A 59 -10.63 3.45 5.58
C GLU A 59 -9.61 2.59 4.82
N TYR A 60 -8.68 3.21 4.07
CA TYR A 60 -7.68 2.49 3.27
C TYR A 60 -6.24 2.79 3.67
N PHE A 61 -6.01 3.70 4.62
CA PHE A 61 -4.67 4.08 5.04
C PHE A 61 -3.80 2.87 5.42
N THR A 62 -4.33 1.94 6.22
CA THR A 62 -3.63 0.70 6.58
C THR A 62 -3.21 -0.12 5.35
N ALA A 63 -4.07 -0.20 4.33
CA ALA A 63 -3.75 -0.91 3.09
C ALA A 63 -2.64 -0.19 2.30
N CYS A 64 -2.61 1.14 2.32
CA CYS A 64 -1.52 1.94 1.75
C CYS A 64 -0.20 1.68 2.48
N VAL A 65 -0.20 1.62 3.82
CA VAL A 65 1.02 1.31 4.59
C VAL A 65 1.58 -0.08 4.25
N ILE A 66 0.72 -1.09 4.13
CA ILE A 66 1.11 -2.44 3.68
C ILE A 66 1.70 -2.38 2.26
N HIS A 67 1.06 -1.64 1.36
CA HIS A 67 1.50 -1.50 -0.03
C HIS A 67 2.86 -0.83 -0.15
N ASP A 68 3.06 0.30 0.54
CA ASP A 68 4.33 1.03 0.56
C ASP A 68 5.45 0.12 1.08
N TRP A 69 5.18 -0.61 2.17
CA TRP A 69 6.16 -1.51 2.78
C TRP A 69 6.56 -2.62 1.82
N LEU A 70 5.59 -3.28 1.16
CA LEU A 70 5.87 -4.29 0.15
C LEU A 70 6.62 -3.70 -1.06
N CYS A 71 6.27 -2.48 -1.48
CA CYS A 71 6.94 -1.78 -2.58
C CYS A 71 8.39 -1.41 -2.27
N SER A 72 8.68 -1.06 -1.00
CA SER A 72 10.06 -0.79 -0.54
C SER A 72 10.92 -2.06 -0.60
N LYS A 73 10.36 -3.20 -0.16
CA LYS A 73 11.01 -4.51 -0.23
C LYS A 73 11.18 -5.00 -1.66
N ALA A 74 10.20 -4.75 -2.54
CA ALA A 74 10.21 -5.18 -3.93
C ALA A 74 11.46 -4.70 -4.71
N MET A 75 12.08 -3.58 -4.31
CA MET A 75 13.29 -3.07 -4.96
C MET A 75 14.54 -3.93 -4.73
N HIS A 76 14.53 -4.77 -3.70
CA HIS A 76 15.62 -5.67 -3.36
C HIS A 76 15.36 -7.12 -3.81
N GLU A 77 14.21 -7.38 -4.43
CA GLU A 77 13.83 -8.71 -4.90
C GLU A 77 14.46 -9.07 -6.24
N LYS A 78 14.72 -10.37 -6.45
CA LYS A 78 15.26 -10.88 -7.72
C LYS A 78 14.31 -10.65 -8.90
N SER A 79 13.00 -10.68 -8.64
CA SER A 79 11.95 -10.40 -9.62
C SER A 79 11.10 -9.23 -9.15
N ILE A 80 11.61 -8.03 -9.40
CA ILE A 80 10.99 -6.75 -9.03
C ILE A 80 9.57 -6.66 -9.59
N LYS A 81 9.35 -7.11 -10.83
CA LYS A 81 8.04 -7.10 -11.47
C LYS A 81 7.00 -7.94 -10.72
N ASN A 82 7.38 -9.14 -10.28
CA ASN A 82 6.48 -10.01 -9.52
C ASN A 82 6.24 -9.48 -8.11
N ALA A 83 7.25 -8.89 -7.48
CA ALA A 83 7.12 -8.27 -6.17
C ALA A 83 6.17 -7.06 -6.19
N TYR A 84 6.23 -6.20 -7.21
CA TYR A 84 5.24 -5.12 -7.38
C TYR A 84 3.83 -5.65 -7.63
N LYS A 85 3.69 -6.70 -8.45
CA LYS A 85 2.38 -7.35 -8.66
C LYS A 85 1.82 -7.92 -7.36
N LEU A 86 2.68 -8.49 -6.50
CA LEU A 86 2.29 -8.97 -5.18
C LEU A 86 1.81 -7.82 -4.28
N ALA A 87 2.55 -6.70 -4.27
CA ALA A 87 2.16 -5.50 -3.53
C ALA A 87 0.78 -4.98 -3.97
N ASP A 88 0.53 -4.89 -5.28
CA ASP A 88 -0.76 -4.42 -5.80
C ASP A 88 -1.91 -5.37 -5.45
N LEU A 89 -1.68 -6.69 -5.48
CA LEU A 89 -2.67 -7.67 -5.02
C LEU A 89 -2.93 -7.56 -3.52
N ALA A 90 -1.89 -7.35 -2.71
CA ALA A 90 -2.02 -7.16 -1.27
C ALA A 90 -2.81 -5.89 -0.94
N LEU A 91 -2.59 -4.79 -1.67
CA LEU A 91 -3.37 -3.56 -1.55
C LEU A 91 -4.86 -3.83 -1.79
N LYS A 92 -5.17 -4.50 -2.92
CA LYS A 92 -6.55 -4.85 -3.27
C LYS A 92 -7.21 -5.68 -2.16
N GLU A 93 -6.52 -6.71 -1.68
CA GLU A 93 -7.04 -7.60 -0.65
C GLU A 93 -7.24 -6.87 0.69
N ALA A 94 -6.25 -6.11 1.14
CA ALA A 94 -6.32 -5.34 2.38
C ALA A 94 -7.47 -4.32 2.36
N MET A 95 -7.66 -3.60 1.24
CA MET A 95 -8.78 -2.66 1.09
C MET A 95 -10.14 -3.36 1.17
N LEU A 96 -10.30 -4.54 0.56
CA LEU A 96 -11.54 -5.31 0.67
C LEU A 96 -11.77 -5.81 2.10
N SER A 97 -10.73 -6.29 2.78
CA SER A 97 -10.79 -6.74 4.18
C SER A 97 -11.14 -5.61 5.14
N LEU A 98 -10.74 -4.37 4.83
CA LEU A 98 -11.08 -3.16 5.60
C LEU A 98 -12.49 -2.61 5.30
N GLY A 99 -13.24 -3.25 4.40
CA GLY A 99 -14.61 -2.85 4.05
C GLY A 99 -14.69 -1.68 3.06
N VAL A 100 -13.60 -1.36 2.35
CA VAL A 100 -13.60 -0.30 1.33
C VAL A 100 -14.46 -0.74 0.14
N SER A 101 -15.23 0.21 -0.43
CA SER A 101 -16.09 -0.06 -1.59
C SER A 101 -15.30 -0.67 -2.76
N LYS A 102 -15.87 -1.70 -3.41
CA LYS A 102 -15.21 -2.40 -4.52
C LYS A 102 -14.74 -1.44 -5.61
N LEU A 103 -15.54 -0.43 -5.96
CA LEU A 103 -15.19 0.56 -6.98
C LEU A 103 -13.89 1.29 -6.63
N THR A 104 -13.78 1.80 -5.40
CA THR A 104 -12.59 2.50 -4.91
C THR A 104 -11.38 1.56 -4.89
N THR A 105 -11.57 0.33 -4.40
CA THR A 105 -10.51 -0.67 -4.36
C THR A 105 -9.98 -1.02 -5.75
N TYR A 106 -10.88 -1.20 -6.74
CA TYR A 106 -10.46 -1.47 -8.11
C TYR A 106 -9.76 -0.27 -8.74
N ALA A 107 -10.22 0.96 -8.48
CA ALA A 107 -9.56 2.17 -8.97
C ALA A 107 -8.09 2.25 -8.48
N PHE A 108 -7.87 2.08 -7.18
CA PHE A 108 -6.52 2.08 -6.59
C PHE A 108 -5.65 0.94 -7.15
N TYR A 109 -6.20 -0.28 -7.19
CA TYR A 109 -5.49 -1.45 -7.70
C TYR A 109 -5.03 -1.26 -9.16
N TYR A 110 -5.93 -0.83 -10.05
CA TYR A 110 -5.57 -0.62 -11.45
C TYR A 110 -4.58 0.52 -11.61
N TRP A 111 -4.75 1.62 -10.88
CA TRP A 111 -3.82 2.74 -10.91
C TRP A 111 -2.39 2.31 -10.54
N CYS A 112 -2.23 1.63 -9.39
CA CYS A 112 -0.92 1.15 -8.94
C CYS A 112 -0.33 0.12 -9.90
N LYS A 113 -1.16 -0.82 -10.39
CA LYS A 113 -0.75 -1.82 -11.38
C LYS A 113 -0.20 -1.19 -12.65
N TYR A 114 -0.91 -0.21 -13.24
CA TYR A 114 -0.45 0.45 -14.46
C TYR A 114 0.82 1.27 -14.21
N TYR A 115 0.89 1.98 -13.08
CA TYR A 115 2.09 2.72 -12.67
C TYR A 115 3.31 1.80 -12.55
N HIS A 116 3.17 0.65 -11.89
CA HIS A 116 4.26 -0.32 -11.72
C HIS A 116 4.65 -0.98 -13.04
N ILE A 117 3.69 -1.31 -13.91
CA ILE A 117 3.99 -1.83 -15.26
C ILE A 117 4.83 -0.81 -16.03
N LEU A 118 4.41 0.46 -16.04
CA LEU A 118 5.15 1.53 -16.71
C LEU A 118 6.53 1.73 -16.09
N LYS A 119 6.63 1.74 -14.76
CA LYS A 119 7.89 1.88 -14.02
C LYS A 119 8.87 0.74 -14.34
N CYS A 120 8.39 -0.50 -14.36
CA CYS A 120 9.21 -1.67 -14.72
C CYS A 120 9.66 -1.61 -16.18
N PHE A 121 8.76 -1.20 -17.08
CA PHE A 121 9.08 -1.03 -18.50
C PHE A 121 10.15 0.04 -18.72
N LEU A 122 9.99 1.23 -18.12
CA LEU A 122 10.95 2.33 -18.25
C LEU A 122 12.32 2.03 -17.65
N LYS A 123 12.38 1.25 -16.56
CA LYS A 123 13.64 0.89 -15.89
C LYS A 123 14.24 -0.44 -16.34
N GLY A 124 13.61 -1.14 -17.29
CA GLY A 124 14.07 -2.44 -17.80
C GLY A 124 14.08 -3.55 -16.75
N TYR A 125 13.24 -3.45 -15.72
CA TYR A 125 13.14 -4.48 -14.68
C TYR A 125 12.51 -5.77 -15.25
N LYS A 126 13.16 -6.91 -14.97
CA LYS A 126 12.66 -8.25 -15.35
C LYS A 126 11.68 -8.81 -14.33
#